data_AF-A0A1E4B8Y7-F1
#
_entry.id   AF-A0A1E4B8Y7-F1
#
_cell.length_a   1.000
_cell.length_b   1.000
_cell.length_c   1.000
_cell.angle_alpha   90.00
_cell.angle_beta   90.00
_cell.angle_gamma   90.00
#
_symmetry.space_group_name_H-M   'P 1'
#
loop_
_entity.id
_entity.type
_entity.pdbx_description
1 polymer ?
#
loop_
_entity_poly.entity_id
_entity_poly.type
_entity_poly.pdbx_seq_one_letter_code
_entity_poly.pdbx_strand_id
1 'polypeptide(L)'
;MVTILAFLVGFLESKVELLVPALLLSLFGLPSGIQLALMWLAIAAVALRPLHRRVLVATMATLATFLLAQRLVPSLLAAVGLPSPGREHSLASLVRYYGALQITDVRRLLYVIVPGGILPAVAVWWWSGRDRVAAALTALTAVYFVAFYVQAATQLHYYIPAMLLPVAVHLRGVERFGGKGWRMATALAAVVALALSWPPHLQPVTLLRGISNRVVIREPGYEQASQGYFRSVRVLSALFRSSRGELSQFDGSMLALQRHARRQETIDSTTRYLVQRLASPVPPGFAVSAVREPFALLVRAGVGTELLSPRFPPGVAAIYLVPHDIRLPGSAKDAPRVWYIRPRIEQWLNVRPTPGG
;
A
#
# COMPACT_ATOMS: atom_id res chain seq x y z
N MET A 1 4.60 7.73 10.76
CA MET A 1 3.66 8.82 11.10
C MET A 1 4.37 10.01 11.71
N VAL A 2 4.96 9.85 12.89
CA VAL A 2 5.83 10.87 13.53
C VAL A 2 6.92 11.35 12.57
N THR A 3 7.45 10.45 11.75
CA THR A 3 8.49 10.72 10.75
C THR A 3 8.06 11.71 9.66
N ILE A 4 6.80 11.69 9.21
CA ILE A 4 6.30 12.63 8.19
C ILE A 4 6.22 14.02 8.78
N LEU A 5 5.59 14.14 9.95
CA LEU A 5 5.44 15.42 10.63
C LEU A 5 6.81 16.01 10.99
N ALA A 6 7.74 15.18 11.48
CA ALA A 6 9.11 15.59 11.76
C ALA A 6 9.86 16.06 10.49
N PHE A 7 9.65 15.39 9.34
CA PHE A 7 10.18 15.87 8.06
C PHE A 7 9.63 17.25 7.69
N LEU A 8 8.31 17.45 7.79
CA LEU A 8 7.67 18.72 7.47
C LEU A 8 8.11 19.85 8.41
N VAL A 9 8.19 19.57 9.72
CA VAL A 9 8.68 20.52 10.73
C VAL A 9 10.15 20.87 10.46
N GLY A 10 11.02 19.87 10.25
CA GLY A 10 12.42 20.10 9.92
C GLY A 10 12.60 20.92 8.64
N PHE A 11 11.72 20.72 7.65
CA PHE A 11 11.70 21.53 6.43
C PHE A 11 11.28 22.98 6.69
N LEU A 12 10.20 23.18 7.44
CA LEU A 12 9.66 24.52 7.74
C LEU A 12 10.59 25.32 8.66
N GLU A 13 11.19 24.67 9.66
CA GLU A 13 12.12 25.29 10.61
C GLU A 13 13.56 25.36 10.11
N SER A 14 13.83 24.85 8.90
CA SER A 14 15.16 24.77 8.31
C SER A 14 16.22 24.00 9.11
N LYS A 15 15.76 23.01 9.88
CA LYS A 15 16.57 22.09 10.70
C LYS A 15 16.93 20.84 9.91
N VAL A 16 18.10 20.84 9.29
CA VAL A 16 18.56 19.76 8.40
C VAL A 16 18.76 18.45 9.18
N GLU A 17 19.27 18.58 10.41
CA GLU A 17 19.50 17.51 11.38
C GLU A 17 18.21 16.76 11.76
N LEU A 18 17.06 17.41 11.73
CA LEU A 18 15.76 16.77 11.91
C LEU A 18 15.21 16.24 10.59
N LEU A 19 15.34 17.03 9.52
CA LEU A 19 14.79 16.76 8.20
C LEU A 19 15.33 15.45 7.61
N VAL A 20 16.64 15.29 7.55
CA VAL A 20 17.29 14.16 6.86
C VAL A 20 16.91 12.81 7.48
N PRO A 21 17.08 12.57 8.78
CA PRO A 21 16.68 11.29 9.37
C PRO A 21 15.17 11.07 9.29
N ALA A 22 14.34 12.10 9.50
CA ALA A 22 12.89 11.97 9.40
C ALA A 22 12.43 11.63 7.97
N LEU A 23 13.06 12.22 6.97
CA LEU A 23 12.83 11.92 5.56
C LEU A 23 13.27 10.50 5.21
N LEU A 24 14.47 10.08 5.61
CA LEU A 24 14.94 8.70 5.41
C LEU A 24 13.98 7.70 6.04
N LEU A 25 13.60 7.89 7.31
CA LEU A 25 12.64 7.01 7.98
C LEU A 25 11.27 7.01 7.27
N SER A 26 10.84 8.14 6.72
CA SER A 26 9.60 8.21 5.92
C SER A 26 9.75 7.48 4.58
N LEU A 27 10.91 7.56 3.93
CA LEU A 27 11.20 6.88 2.67
C LEU A 27 11.28 5.35 2.85
N PHE A 28 11.80 4.87 3.99
CA PHE A 28 11.82 3.45 4.33
C PHE A 28 10.49 2.94 4.89
N GLY A 29 9.78 3.76 5.67
CA GLY A 29 8.58 3.35 6.39
C GLY A 29 7.27 3.54 5.61
N LEU A 30 7.28 4.30 4.50
CA LEU A 30 6.08 4.58 3.72
C LEU A 30 6.26 4.19 2.26
N PRO A 31 5.34 3.37 1.71
CA PRO A 31 5.35 3.03 0.29
C PRO A 31 5.20 4.25 -0.63
N SER A 32 4.61 5.33 -0.12
CA SER A 32 4.40 6.60 -0.82
C SER A 32 5.36 7.72 -0.37
N GLY A 33 6.43 7.40 0.36
CA GLY A 33 7.34 8.40 0.94
C GLY A 33 7.96 9.32 -0.10
N ILE A 34 8.41 8.77 -1.24
CA ILE A 34 8.97 9.54 -2.37
C ILE A 34 7.91 10.49 -2.93
N GLN A 35 6.71 9.98 -3.20
CA GLN A 35 5.61 10.76 -3.76
C GLN A 35 5.23 11.92 -2.83
N LEU A 36 5.13 11.67 -1.51
CA LEU A 36 4.86 12.71 -0.52
C LEU A 36 5.95 13.79 -0.50
N ALA A 37 7.23 13.40 -0.51
CA ALA A 37 8.34 14.34 -0.50
C ALA A 37 8.37 15.22 -1.76
N LEU A 38 8.13 14.63 -2.95
CA LEU A 38 8.06 15.37 -4.22
C LEU A 38 6.87 16.33 -4.27
N MET A 39 5.69 15.87 -3.83
CA MET A 39 4.50 16.73 -3.75
C MET A 39 4.72 17.89 -2.78
N TRP A 40 5.33 17.63 -1.62
CA TRP A 40 5.67 18.68 -0.66
C TRP A 40 6.64 19.68 -1.25
N LEU A 41 7.72 19.24 -1.91
CA LEU A 41 8.68 20.13 -2.57
C LEU A 41 8.01 21.03 -3.61
N ALA A 42 7.16 20.46 -4.47
CA ALA A 42 6.43 21.23 -5.49
C ALA A 42 5.52 22.30 -4.85
N ILE A 43 4.78 21.93 -3.81
CA ILE A 43 3.85 22.83 -3.13
C ILE A 43 4.60 23.89 -2.34
N ALA A 44 5.62 23.52 -1.58
CA ALA A 44 6.47 24.46 -0.85
C ALA A 44 7.15 25.45 -1.80
N ALA A 45 7.59 24.98 -2.97
CA ALA A 45 8.19 25.82 -3.99
C ALA A 45 7.22 26.86 -4.57
N VAL A 46 5.91 26.67 -4.47
CA VAL A 46 4.91 27.66 -4.92
C VAL A 46 4.40 28.51 -3.74
N ALA A 47 4.05 27.87 -2.63
CA ALA A 47 3.32 28.49 -1.52
C ALA A 47 4.22 29.15 -0.46
N LEU A 48 5.47 28.70 -0.30
CA LEU A 48 6.34 29.09 0.83
C LEU A 48 7.57 29.90 0.40
N ARG A 49 7.55 30.52 -0.79
CA ARG A 49 8.68 31.35 -1.27
C ARG A 49 8.96 32.54 -0.33
N PRO A 50 10.24 32.89 -0.10
CA PRO A 50 11.46 32.21 -0.57
C PRO A 50 11.80 30.98 0.28
N LEU A 51 12.31 29.92 -0.37
CA LEU A 51 12.74 28.71 0.32
C LEU A 51 14.23 28.76 0.69
N HIS A 52 14.56 28.22 1.86
CA HIS A 52 15.96 28.10 2.29
C HIS A 52 16.71 27.07 1.43
N ARG A 53 17.76 27.52 0.74
CA ARG A 53 18.58 26.68 -0.17
C ARG A 53 19.14 25.44 0.54
N ARG A 54 19.56 25.56 1.81
CA ARG A 54 20.07 24.43 2.61
C ARG A 54 19.07 23.28 2.70
N VAL A 55 17.81 23.60 2.98
CA VAL A 55 16.73 22.62 3.16
C VAL A 55 16.36 21.95 1.83
N LEU A 56 16.28 22.74 0.76
CA LEU A 56 16.05 22.25 -0.60
C LEU A 56 17.15 21.27 -1.02
N VAL A 57 18.42 21.67 -0.87
CA VAL A 57 19.57 20.84 -1.20
C VAL A 57 19.58 19.56 -0.35
N ALA A 58 19.36 19.66 0.96
CA ALA A 58 19.31 18.49 1.84
C ALA A 58 18.19 17.52 1.47
N THR A 59 17.00 18.02 1.15
CA THR A 59 15.86 17.19 0.73
C THR A 59 16.16 16.48 -0.59
N MET A 60 16.63 17.22 -1.59
CA MET A 60 16.97 16.67 -2.92
C MET A 60 18.14 15.69 -2.84
N ALA A 61 19.19 16.00 -2.07
CA ALA A 61 20.32 15.11 -1.86
C ALA A 61 19.87 13.81 -1.18
N THR A 62 19.01 13.90 -0.17
CA THR A 62 18.49 12.72 0.54
C THR A 62 17.63 11.85 -0.39
N LEU A 63 16.76 12.44 -1.20
CA LEU A 63 15.98 11.73 -2.23
C LEU A 63 16.88 11.07 -3.26
N ALA A 64 17.88 11.79 -3.78
CA ALA A 64 18.83 11.26 -4.76
C ALA A 64 19.65 10.09 -4.20
N THR A 65 20.18 10.24 -2.99
CA THR A 65 20.92 9.17 -2.29
C THR A 65 20.03 7.96 -2.04
N PHE A 66 18.77 8.16 -1.64
CA PHE A 66 17.84 7.05 -1.44
C PHE A 66 17.52 6.31 -2.75
N LEU A 67 17.25 7.03 -3.83
CA LEU A 67 17.01 6.43 -5.15
C LEU A 67 18.24 5.69 -5.68
N LEU A 68 19.44 6.25 -5.47
CA LEU A 68 20.69 5.60 -5.81
C LEU A 68 20.89 4.32 -4.98
N ALA A 69 20.63 4.38 -3.67
CA ALA A 69 20.69 3.22 -2.79
C ALA A 69 19.70 2.13 -3.22
N GLN A 70 18.45 2.47 -3.57
CA GLN A 70 17.48 1.49 -4.09
C GLN A 70 17.97 0.77 -5.35
N ARG A 71 18.79 1.43 -6.18
CA ARG A 71 19.37 0.83 -7.38
C ARG A 71 20.61 -0.02 -7.09
N LEU A 72 21.46 0.41 -6.16
CA LEU A 72 22.76 -0.23 -5.90
C LEU A 72 22.69 -1.36 -4.87
N VAL A 73 21.90 -1.17 -3.80
CA VAL A 73 21.80 -2.13 -2.68
C VAL A 73 21.40 -3.53 -3.14
N PRO A 74 20.42 -3.73 -4.06
CA PRO A 74 20.12 -5.06 -4.59
C PRO A 74 21.32 -5.78 -5.19
N SER A 75 22.14 -5.08 -5.96
CA SER A 75 23.33 -5.63 -6.62
C SER A 75 24.45 -5.92 -5.62
N LEU A 76 24.64 -5.04 -4.63
CA LEU A 76 25.62 -5.23 -3.57
C LEU A 76 25.26 -6.43 -2.68
N LEU A 77 23.99 -6.58 -2.32
CA LEU A 77 23.52 -7.73 -1.53
C LEU A 77 23.68 -9.02 -2.33
N ALA A 78 23.34 -9.02 -3.62
CA ALA A 78 23.54 -10.17 -4.49
C ALA A 78 25.03 -10.56 -4.60
N ALA A 79 25.95 -9.59 -4.65
CA ALA A 79 27.39 -9.85 -4.70
C ALA A 79 27.92 -10.52 -3.42
N VAL A 80 27.28 -10.29 -2.27
CA VAL A 80 27.64 -10.90 -0.97
C VAL A 80 26.80 -12.16 -0.69
N GLY A 81 26.04 -12.65 -1.67
CA GLY A 81 25.21 -13.84 -1.52
C GLY A 81 23.97 -13.64 -0.64
N LEU A 82 23.63 -12.39 -0.32
CA LEU A 82 22.43 -12.06 0.45
C LEU A 82 21.20 -11.91 -0.46
N PRO A 83 20.00 -12.28 0.03
CA PRO A 83 18.78 -12.13 -0.74
C PRO A 83 18.51 -10.66 -1.05
N SER A 84 18.14 -10.40 -2.30
CA SER A 84 17.77 -9.05 -2.73
C SER A 84 16.47 -8.59 -2.05
N PRO A 85 16.37 -7.34 -1.58
CA PRO A 85 15.16 -6.80 -0.99
C PRO A 85 13.99 -6.84 -1.99
N GLY A 86 12.77 -6.96 -1.45
CA GLY A 86 11.55 -6.99 -2.26
C GLY A 86 11.42 -5.76 -3.17
N ARG A 87 10.88 -5.94 -4.38
CA ARG A 87 10.64 -4.85 -5.36
C ARG A 87 9.31 -4.12 -5.11
N GLU A 88 8.76 -4.24 -3.90
CA GLU A 88 7.45 -3.73 -3.52
C GLU A 88 7.37 -2.20 -3.68
N HIS A 89 8.49 -1.50 -3.52
CA HIS A 89 8.63 -0.05 -3.71
C HIS A 89 9.27 0.35 -5.05
N SER A 90 9.37 -0.57 -6.02
CA SER A 90 9.97 -0.24 -7.31
C SER A 90 9.10 0.71 -8.14
N LEU A 91 9.74 1.53 -9.00
CA LEU A 91 9.06 2.38 -9.98
C LEU A 91 8.06 1.61 -10.85
N ALA A 92 8.36 0.35 -11.20
CA ALA A 92 7.44 -0.50 -11.97
C ALA A 92 6.15 -0.81 -11.20
N SER A 93 6.25 -1.05 -9.89
CA SER A 93 5.08 -1.23 -9.01
C SER A 93 4.24 0.05 -8.95
N LEU A 94 4.89 1.22 -8.79
CA LEU A 94 4.21 2.52 -8.81
C LEU A 94 3.43 2.74 -10.12
N VAL A 95 4.06 2.53 -11.28
CA VAL A 95 3.40 2.68 -12.59
C VAL A 95 2.20 1.74 -12.73
N ARG A 96 2.31 0.49 -12.25
CA ARG A 96 1.19 -0.46 -12.27
C ARG A 96 0.00 0.03 -11.43
N TYR A 97 0.26 0.68 -10.29
CA TYR A 97 -0.80 1.24 -9.43
C TYR A 97 -1.55 2.42 -10.09
N TYR A 98 -0.86 3.23 -10.90
CA TYR A 98 -1.47 4.31 -11.68
C TYR A 98 -2.16 3.84 -12.98
N GLY A 99 -1.89 2.61 -13.42
CA GLY A 99 -2.45 2.05 -14.66
C GLY A 99 -3.94 1.70 -14.59
N ALA A 100 -4.54 1.67 -13.40
CA ALA A 100 -5.96 1.40 -13.20
C ALA A 100 -6.58 2.49 -12.33
N LEU A 101 -7.58 3.19 -12.88
CA LEU A 101 -8.25 4.31 -12.20
C LEU A 101 -9.65 3.92 -11.70
N GLN A 102 -10.05 4.43 -10.53
CA GLN A 102 -11.37 4.24 -9.92
C GLN A 102 -11.81 5.54 -9.24
N ILE A 103 -12.93 6.11 -9.68
CA ILE A 103 -13.43 7.43 -9.22
C ILE A 103 -14.82 7.30 -8.55
N THR A 104 -15.47 6.15 -8.65
CA THR A 104 -16.86 5.94 -8.22
C THR A 104 -17.03 5.62 -6.73
N ASP A 105 -15.94 5.50 -5.98
CA ASP A 105 -15.96 5.02 -4.62
C ASP A 105 -15.95 6.17 -3.61
N VAL A 106 -17.12 6.76 -3.41
CA VAL A 106 -17.36 7.89 -2.51
C VAL A 106 -17.02 7.54 -1.06
N ARG A 107 -17.05 6.26 -0.67
CA ARG A 107 -16.71 5.81 0.69
C ARG A 107 -15.26 6.12 1.07
N ARG A 108 -14.36 6.24 0.09
CA ARG A 108 -12.96 6.64 0.33
C ARG A 108 -12.83 8.04 0.93
N LEU A 109 -13.85 8.90 0.82
CA LEU A 109 -13.87 10.18 1.52
C LEU A 109 -13.87 9.99 3.06
N LEU A 110 -14.46 8.88 3.55
CA LEU A 110 -14.44 8.54 4.97
C LEU A 110 -13.02 8.32 5.48
N TYR A 111 -12.08 7.94 4.61
CA TYR A 111 -10.68 7.79 4.98
C TYR A 111 -10.06 9.12 5.41
N VAL A 112 -10.49 10.27 4.89
CA VAL A 112 -9.98 11.57 5.36
C VAL A 112 -10.81 12.11 6.52
N ILE A 113 -12.13 11.92 6.43
CA ILE A 113 -13.09 12.55 7.33
C ILE A 113 -13.11 11.90 8.70
N VAL A 114 -13.08 10.57 8.78
CA VAL A 114 -13.34 9.87 10.06
C VAL A 114 -12.09 9.83 10.95
N PRO A 115 -10.87 9.49 10.49
CA PRO A 115 -9.71 9.40 11.38
C PRO A 115 -9.25 10.75 11.92
N GLY A 116 -9.34 11.80 11.10
CA GLY A 116 -9.04 13.17 11.52
C GLY A 116 -10.21 13.84 12.23
N GLY A 117 -11.43 13.34 12.06
CA GLY A 117 -12.67 14.02 12.45
C GLY A 117 -13.16 14.98 11.36
N ILE A 118 -14.49 15.20 11.36
CA ILE A 118 -15.16 16.05 10.36
C ILE A 118 -14.58 17.47 10.39
N LEU A 119 -14.29 17.99 11.58
CA LEU A 119 -13.76 19.35 11.72
C LEU A 119 -12.39 19.52 11.04
N PRO A 120 -11.38 18.65 11.25
CA PRO A 120 -10.16 18.70 10.44
C PRO A 120 -10.36 18.56 8.94
N ALA A 121 -11.28 17.70 8.49
CA ALA A 121 -11.59 17.62 7.07
C ALA A 121 -12.17 18.94 6.54
N VAL A 122 -13.10 19.57 7.26
CA VAL A 122 -13.68 20.90 6.94
C VAL A 122 -12.63 22.00 7.05
N ALA A 123 -11.64 21.88 7.93
CA ALA A 123 -10.56 22.85 8.09
C ALA A 123 -9.68 22.96 6.84
N VAL A 124 -9.71 21.97 5.92
CA VAL A 124 -9.10 22.00 4.58
C VAL A 124 -9.94 22.80 3.57
N TRP A 125 -11.22 23.05 3.85
CA TRP A 125 -12.13 23.88 3.05
C TRP A 125 -12.33 25.31 3.59
N TRP A 126 -12.05 25.54 4.88
CA TRP A 126 -12.03 26.87 5.50
C TRP A 126 -10.87 27.76 5.00
N TRP A 127 -11.04 28.40 3.84
CA TRP A 127 -9.96 29.17 3.17
C TRP A 127 -9.69 30.55 3.81
N SER A 128 -10.66 31.16 4.48
CA SER A 128 -10.52 32.50 5.05
C SER A 128 -9.62 32.49 6.29
N GLY A 129 -8.46 33.16 6.20
CA GLY A 129 -7.55 33.38 7.33
C GLY A 129 -6.36 32.42 7.47
N ARG A 130 -6.15 31.49 6.53
CA ARG A 130 -4.98 30.60 6.56
C ARG A 130 -3.68 31.34 6.33
N ASP A 131 -2.63 30.98 7.09
CA ASP A 131 -1.28 31.36 6.69
C ASP A 131 -0.73 30.46 5.58
N ARG A 132 0.41 30.88 5.02
CA ARG A 132 1.08 30.19 3.92
C ARG A 132 1.38 28.72 4.24
N VAL A 133 1.70 28.41 5.50
CA VAL A 133 1.96 27.04 5.95
C VAL A 133 0.68 26.21 5.95
N ALA A 134 -0.41 26.71 6.53
CA ALA A 134 -1.71 26.05 6.50
C ALA A 134 -2.21 25.86 5.07
N ALA A 135 -2.01 26.85 4.18
CA ALA A 135 -2.33 26.75 2.76
C ALA A 135 -1.51 25.66 2.05
N ALA A 136 -0.19 25.58 2.31
CA ALA A 136 0.68 24.54 1.77
C ALA A 136 0.28 23.13 2.27
N LEU A 137 0.00 22.96 3.56
CA LEU A 137 -0.45 21.69 4.12
C LEU A 137 -1.83 21.27 3.58
N THR A 138 -2.73 22.23 3.39
CA THR A 138 -4.04 22.02 2.73
C THR A 138 -3.84 21.51 1.31
N ALA A 139 -3.00 22.19 0.51
CA ALA A 139 -2.72 21.79 -0.85
C ALA A 139 -2.07 20.40 -0.90
N LEU A 140 -1.14 20.10 0.02
CA LEU A 140 -0.50 18.79 0.10
C LEU A 140 -1.54 17.71 0.41
N THR A 141 -2.42 17.96 1.38
CA THR A 141 -3.53 17.07 1.73
C THR A 141 -4.41 16.77 0.52
N ALA A 142 -4.85 17.81 -0.19
CA ALA A 142 -5.76 17.68 -1.32
C ALA A 142 -5.12 16.93 -2.50
N VAL A 143 -3.92 17.34 -2.93
CA VAL A 143 -3.20 16.70 -4.04
C VAL A 143 -2.87 15.25 -3.70
N TYR A 144 -2.41 14.99 -2.49
CA TYR A 144 -2.07 13.65 -2.03
C TYR A 144 -3.32 12.76 -1.94
N PHE A 145 -4.43 13.27 -1.38
CA PHE A 145 -5.69 12.53 -1.34
C PHE A 145 -6.18 12.18 -2.74
N VAL A 146 -6.24 13.15 -3.65
CA VAL A 146 -6.71 12.94 -5.04
C VAL A 146 -5.85 11.88 -5.73
N ALA A 147 -4.53 11.93 -5.57
CA ALA A 147 -3.62 10.97 -6.21
C ALA A 147 -3.90 9.52 -5.83
N PHE A 148 -4.29 9.24 -4.58
CA PHE A 148 -4.70 7.89 -4.15
C PHE A 148 -6.19 7.62 -4.40
N TYR A 149 -7.05 8.63 -4.26
CA TYR A 149 -8.49 8.50 -4.48
C TYR A 149 -8.79 7.89 -5.85
N VAL A 150 -8.09 8.36 -6.88
CA VAL A 150 -8.29 7.89 -8.26
C VAL A 150 -7.67 6.54 -8.56
N GLN A 151 -6.83 5.97 -7.69
CA GLN A 151 -6.16 4.68 -7.97
C GLN A 151 -7.10 3.51 -7.67
N ALA A 152 -7.21 2.54 -8.57
CA ALA A 152 -8.03 1.35 -8.36
C ALA A 152 -7.41 0.34 -7.37
N ALA A 153 -6.15 0.54 -7.00
CA ALA A 153 -5.31 -0.37 -6.23
C ALA A 153 -4.73 0.36 -5.01
N THR A 154 -5.54 0.58 -3.98
CA THR A 154 -5.12 1.33 -2.79
C THR A 154 -5.40 0.58 -1.51
N GLN A 155 -4.57 0.84 -0.50
CA GLN A 155 -4.80 0.39 0.86
C GLN A 155 -5.00 1.59 1.79
N LEU A 156 -5.70 1.35 2.91
CA LEU A 156 -5.96 2.37 3.91
C LEU A 156 -4.67 3.09 4.34
N HIS A 157 -3.56 2.35 4.46
CA HIS A 157 -2.30 2.89 4.93
C HIS A 157 -1.64 3.88 3.93
N TYR A 158 -2.05 3.91 2.66
CA TYR A 158 -1.60 4.93 1.71
C TYR A 158 -2.21 6.30 1.99
N TYR A 159 -3.40 6.34 2.60
CA TYR A 159 -4.13 7.58 2.88
C TYR A 159 -3.68 8.27 4.17
N ILE A 160 -2.79 7.67 4.97
CA ILE A 160 -2.49 8.20 6.31
C ILE A 160 -1.97 9.64 6.29
N PRO A 161 -1.13 10.09 5.34
CA PRO A 161 -0.80 11.51 5.25
C PRO A 161 -2.03 12.40 5.03
N ALA A 162 -2.96 12.00 4.15
CA ALA A 162 -4.22 12.72 3.95
C ALA A 162 -5.16 12.66 5.16
N MET A 163 -4.97 11.72 6.10
CA MET A 163 -5.69 11.66 7.38
C MET A 163 -5.14 12.64 8.40
N LEU A 164 -3.82 12.81 8.44
CA LEU A 164 -3.12 13.53 9.51
C LEU A 164 -2.89 15.01 9.20
N LEU A 165 -2.56 15.34 7.96
CA LEU A 165 -2.32 16.72 7.55
C LEU A 165 -3.52 17.67 7.80
N PRO A 166 -4.80 17.25 7.60
CA PRO A 166 -5.95 18.06 7.99
C PRO A 166 -5.95 18.42 9.47
N VAL A 167 -5.52 17.50 10.34
CA VAL A 167 -5.46 17.74 11.79
C VAL A 167 -4.44 18.83 12.11
N ALA A 168 -3.27 18.81 11.46
CA ALA A 168 -2.27 19.87 11.61
C ALA A 168 -2.80 21.24 11.15
N VAL A 169 -3.53 21.28 10.03
CA VAL A 169 -4.20 22.51 9.53
C VAL A 169 -5.23 23.01 10.55
N HIS A 170 -6.07 22.11 11.07
CA HIS A 170 -7.10 22.44 12.05
C HIS A 170 -6.55 22.97 13.36
N LEU A 171 -5.57 22.28 13.96
CA LEU A 171 -4.95 22.69 15.22
C LEU A 171 -4.32 24.08 15.10
N ARG A 172 -3.64 24.36 13.98
CA ARG A 172 -3.08 25.68 13.68
C ARG A 172 -4.18 26.76 13.58
N GLY A 173 -5.35 26.42 13.02
CA GLY A 173 -6.51 27.28 13.00
C GLY A 173 -7.12 27.53 14.38
N VAL A 174 -7.23 26.47 15.21
CA VAL A 174 -7.72 26.54 16.60
C VAL A 174 -6.82 27.42 17.45
N GLU A 175 -5.50 27.32 17.32
CA GLU A 175 -4.56 28.17 18.06
C GLU A 175 -4.71 29.65 17.71
N ARG A 176 -4.91 29.94 16.42
CA ARG A 176 -4.93 31.31 15.91
C ARG A 176 -6.27 32.02 16.06
N PHE A 177 -7.37 31.29 15.93
CA PHE A 177 -8.73 31.86 15.86
C PHE A 177 -9.75 31.15 16.78
N GLY A 178 -9.35 30.06 17.45
CA GLY A 178 -10.27 29.21 18.19
C GLY A 178 -10.52 29.68 19.63
N GLY A 179 -11.75 30.16 19.88
CA GLY A 179 -12.26 30.36 21.23
C GLY A 179 -12.58 29.05 21.97
N LYS A 180 -12.98 29.14 23.24
CA LYS A 180 -13.33 27.98 24.11
C LYS A 180 -14.34 27.03 23.45
N GLY A 181 -15.37 27.57 22.78
CA GLY A 181 -16.37 26.76 22.07
C GLY A 181 -15.79 25.93 20.92
N TRP A 182 -14.86 26.49 20.14
CA TRP A 182 -14.20 25.77 19.04
C TRP A 182 -13.30 24.64 19.55
N ARG A 183 -12.61 24.86 20.68
CA ARG A 183 -11.82 23.82 21.35
C ARG A 183 -12.70 22.69 21.86
N MET A 184 -13.86 23.00 22.46
CA MET A 184 -14.83 22.00 22.89
C MET A 184 -15.41 21.22 21.70
N ALA A 185 -15.78 21.90 20.61
CA ALA A 185 -16.24 21.25 19.39
C ALA A 185 -15.17 20.32 18.79
N THR A 186 -13.91 20.73 18.84
CA THR A 186 -12.76 19.90 18.42
C THR A 186 -12.64 18.65 19.28
N ALA A 187 -12.71 18.78 20.61
CA ALA A 187 -12.66 17.65 21.53
C ALA A 187 -13.83 16.68 21.29
N LEU A 188 -15.04 17.20 21.11
CA LEU A 188 -16.22 16.39 20.81
C LEU A 188 -16.08 15.66 19.48
N ALA A 189 -15.62 16.35 18.43
CA ALA A 189 -15.39 15.73 17.13
C ALA A 189 -14.32 14.62 17.20
N ALA A 190 -13.27 14.80 18.00
CA ALA A 190 -12.25 13.77 18.23
C ALA A 190 -12.82 12.55 18.96
N VAL A 191 -13.70 12.75 19.95
CA VAL A 191 -14.39 11.64 20.65
C VAL A 191 -15.31 10.88 19.69
N VAL A 192 -16.09 11.59 18.86
CA VAL A 192 -16.96 10.96 17.85
C VAL A 192 -16.12 10.19 16.81
N ALA A 193 -15.03 10.79 16.32
CA ALA A 193 -14.10 10.14 15.40
C ALA A 193 -13.49 8.86 16.00
N LEU A 194 -13.10 8.90 17.27
CA LEU A 194 -12.58 7.74 18.00
C LEU A 194 -13.65 6.65 18.14
N ALA A 195 -14.88 7.01 18.51
CA ALA A 195 -15.99 6.07 18.64
C ALA A 195 -16.32 5.39 17.30
N LEU A 196 -16.35 6.15 16.20
CA LEU A 196 -16.59 5.61 14.85
C LEU A 196 -15.42 4.76 14.33
N SER A 197 -14.20 5.08 14.75
CA SER A 197 -12.99 4.35 14.37
C SER A 197 -12.69 3.17 15.30
N TRP A 198 -13.47 2.99 16.37
CA TRP A 198 -13.22 1.95 17.35
C TRP A 198 -13.41 0.57 16.72
N PRO A 199 -12.40 -0.33 16.80
CA PRO A 199 -12.53 -1.66 16.23
C PRO A 199 -13.57 -2.45 17.03
N PRO A 200 -14.49 -3.19 16.36
CA PRO A 200 -15.49 -4.00 17.06
C PRO A 200 -14.84 -5.14 17.86
N HIS A 201 -13.64 -5.55 17.47
CA HIS A 201 -12.84 -6.54 18.18
C HIS A 201 -11.40 -6.04 18.34
N LEU A 202 -10.93 -5.98 19.59
CA LEU A 202 -9.54 -5.62 19.93
C LEU A 202 -8.55 -6.78 19.75
N GLN A 203 -9.05 -7.96 19.37
CA GLN A 203 -8.20 -9.12 19.16
C GLN A 203 -7.38 -8.96 17.86
N PRO A 204 -6.10 -9.37 17.87
CA PRO A 204 -5.31 -9.38 16.65
C PRO A 204 -5.96 -10.31 15.63
N VAL A 205 -6.02 -9.88 14.37
CA VAL A 205 -6.57 -10.68 13.29
C VAL A 205 -5.64 -11.88 13.03
N THR A 206 -6.06 -13.07 13.45
CA THR A 206 -5.30 -14.32 13.31
C THR A 206 -5.72 -15.18 12.13
N LEU A 207 -6.63 -14.69 11.26
CA LEU A 207 -7.15 -15.46 10.12
C LEU A 207 -6.04 -16.06 9.26
N LEU A 208 -5.06 -15.24 8.88
CA LEU A 208 -3.92 -15.70 8.08
C LEU A 208 -3.12 -16.74 8.83
N ARG A 209 -2.82 -16.54 10.12
CA ARG A 209 -2.15 -17.55 10.96
C ARG A 209 -2.92 -18.87 10.97
N GLY A 210 -4.25 -18.84 11.06
CA GLY A 210 -5.09 -20.02 10.99
C GLY A 210 -5.03 -20.75 9.63
N ILE A 211 -4.92 -20.01 8.54
CA ILE A 211 -4.73 -20.56 7.19
C ILE A 211 -3.31 -21.12 7.05
N SER A 212 -2.29 -20.36 7.46
CA SER A 212 -0.89 -20.77 7.40
C SER A 212 -0.64 -22.07 8.13
N ASN A 213 -1.23 -22.26 9.32
CA ASN A 213 -1.08 -23.50 10.09
C ASN A 213 -1.62 -24.75 9.35
N ARG A 214 -2.43 -24.57 8.29
CA ARG A 214 -2.96 -25.65 7.44
C ARG A 214 -2.16 -25.81 6.13
N VAL A 215 -1.14 -24.98 5.92
CA VAL A 215 -0.23 -25.02 4.77
C VAL A 215 1.06 -25.71 5.19
N VAL A 216 1.47 -26.72 4.44
CA VAL A 216 2.80 -27.32 4.54
C VAL A 216 3.63 -26.91 3.34
N ILE A 217 4.84 -26.40 3.57
CA ILE A 217 5.82 -26.10 2.52
C ILE A 217 6.95 -27.13 2.64
N ARG A 218 7.14 -27.92 1.58
CA ARG A 218 8.18 -28.96 1.49
C ARG A 218 9.51 -28.44 0.95
N GLU A 219 9.52 -27.27 0.33
CA GLU A 219 10.76 -26.67 -0.13
C GLU A 219 11.64 -26.28 1.09
N PRO A 220 12.91 -26.73 1.17
CA PRO A 220 13.84 -26.33 2.21
C PRO A 220 14.26 -24.85 2.06
N GLY A 221 14.96 -24.33 3.07
CA GLY A 221 15.69 -23.08 2.92
C GLY A 221 14.98 -21.81 3.40
N TYR A 222 13.99 -21.92 4.30
CA TYR A 222 13.42 -20.75 4.97
C TYR A 222 14.45 -20.05 5.86
N GLU A 223 15.13 -20.80 6.73
CA GLU A 223 16.09 -20.23 7.72
C GLU A 223 17.28 -19.55 7.03
N GLN A 224 17.70 -20.06 5.88
CA GLN A 224 18.76 -19.49 5.06
C GLN A 224 18.26 -18.43 4.07
N ALA A 225 16.99 -18.03 4.16
CA ALA A 225 16.35 -17.08 3.26
C ALA A 225 16.55 -17.40 1.76
N SER A 226 16.52 -18.69 1.41
CA SER A 226 16.85 -19.17 0.07
C SER A 226 15.88 -18.66 -0.99
N GLN A 227 16.42 -18.33 -2.17
CA GLN A 227 15.61 -17.86 -3.29
C GLN A 227 14.58 -18.92 -3.75
N GLY A 228 14.92 -20.21 -3.67
CA GLY A 228 14.04 -21.33 -4.00
C GLY A 228 12.80 -21.36 -3.12
N TYR A 229 12.98 -21.26 -1.80
CA TYR A 229 11.87 -21.20 -0.84
C TYR A 229 10.91 -20.03 -1.14
N PHE A 230 11.43 -18.81 -1.29
CA PHE A 230 10.58 -17.63 -1.52
C PHE A 230 9.88 -17.65 -2.88
N ARG A 231 10.47 -18.30 -3.89
CA ARG A 231 9.79 -18.57 -5.16
C ARG A 231 8.65 -19.57 -4.98
N SER A 232 8.86 -20.64 -4.19
CA SER A 232 7.85 -21.68 -3.96
C SER A 232 6.56 -21.11 -3.37
N VAL A 233 6.67 -20.20 -2.39
CA VAL A 233 5.51 -19.63 -1.69
C VAL A 233 4.66 -18.76 -2.61
N ARG A 234 5.21 -18.22 -3.72
CA ARG A 234 4.39 -17.42 -4.67
C ARG A 234 3.23 -18.22 -5.26
N VAL A 235 3.30 -19.55 -5.28
CA VAL A 235 2.17 -20.40 -5.71
C VAL A 235 0.96 -20.31 -4.75
N LEU A 236 1.18 -19.98 -3.47
CA LEU A 236 0.10 -19.76 -2.49
C LEU A 236 -0.80 -18.58 -2.87
N SER A 237 -0.34 -17.66 -3.72
CA SER A 237 -1.22 -16.61 -4.25
C SER A 237 -2.45 -17.19 -4.96
N ALA A 238 -2.38 -18.42 -5.50
CA ALA A 238 -3.52 -19.07 -6.14
C ALA A 238 -4.61 -19.54 -5.16
N LEU A 239 -4.35 -19.57 -3.84
CA LEU A 239 -5.37 -19.89 -2.84
C LEU A 239 -6.44 -18.82 -2.75
N PHE A 240 -6.07 -17.58 -3.01
CA PHE A 240 -6.99 -16.47 -2.98
C PHE A 240 -7.53 -16.33 -4.42
N ARG A 241 -8.83 -16.08 -4.59
CA ARG A 241 -9.41 -15.75 -5.90
C ARG A 241 -9.62 -14.24 -5.95
N SER A 242 -9.05 -13.55 -6.92
CA SER A 242 -9.44 -12.17 -7.23
C SER A 242 -10.07 -12.10 -8.61
N SER A 243 -11.12 -11.28 -8.75
CA SER A 243 -11.74 -10.92 -10.02
C SER A 243 -10.81 -10.15 -10.97
N ARG A 244 -9.56 -9.86 -10.55
CA ARG A 244 -8.56 -9.06 -11.27
C ARG A 244 -7.23 -9.79 -11.52
N GLY A 245 -7.12 -11.09 -11.27
CA GLY A 245 -5.93 -11.88 -11.65
C GLY A 245 -4.61 -11.56 -10.92
N GLU A 246 -4.55 -10.51 -10.10
CA GLU A 246 -3.37 -10.17 -9.30
C GLU A 246 -3.75 -10.01 -7.83
N LEU A 247 -3.45 -11.03 -7.03
CA LEU A 247 -3.54 -11.00 -5.57
C LEU A 247 -2.35 -10.30 -4.92
N SER A 248 -1.77 -9.30 -5.60
CA SER A 248 -0.85 -8.37 -4.96
C SER A 248 -1.58 -7.39 -4.02
N GLN A 249 -2.91 -7.52 -3.85
CA GLN A 249 -3.73 -6.63 -3.01
C GLN A 249 -4.32 -7.30 -1.78
N PHE A 250 -4.29 -8.63 -1.69
CA PHE A 250 -4.39 -9.29 -0.38
C PHE A 250 -3.00 -9.24 0.26
N ASP A 251 -2.62 -8.06 0.73
CA ASP A 251 -1.50 -7.84 1.68
C ASP A 251 -1.83 -8.38 3.08
N GLY A 252 -2.55 -9.50 3.13
CA GLY A 252 -2.26 -10.47 4.15
C GLY A 252 -0.86 -10.98 3.86
N SER A 253 0.15 -10.27 4.40
CA SER A 253 1.52 -10.35 3.89
C SER A 253 1.87 -11.80 3.58
N MET A 254 2.30 -12.10 2.35
CA MET A 254 2.77 -13.45 2.01
C MET A 254 3.83 -13.89 3.03
N LEU A 255 4.51 -12.93 3.67
CA LEU A 255 5.34 -13.09 4.86
C LEU A 255 4.60 -13.70 6.06
N ALA A 256 3.39 -13.26 6.42
CA ALA A 256 2.58 -13.89 7.48
C ALA A 256 2.15 -15.31 7.11
N LEU A 257 1.88 -15.58 5.83
CA LEU A 257 1.66 -16.94 5.33
C LEU A 257 2.90 -17.81 5.50
N GLN A 258 4.05 -17.31 5.04
CA GLN A 258 5.35 -17.99 5.14
C GLN A 258 5.78 -18.23 6.59
N ARG A 259 5.63 -17.22 7.45
CA ARG A 259 6.10 -17.25 8.83
C ARG A 259 5.40 -18.34 9.64
N HIS A 260 4.11 -18.52 9.42
CA HIS A 260 3.27 -19.46 10.17
C HIS A 260 2.98 -20.77 9.40
N ALA A 261 3.45 -20.91 8.16
CA ALA A 261 3.33 -22.16 7.43
C ALA A 261 4.19 -23.23 8.09
N ARG A 262 3.66 -24.46 8.13
CA ARG A 262 4.38 -25.64 8.61
C ARG A 262 5.46 -26.01 7.60
N ARG A 263 6.64 -26.38 8.08
CA ARG A 263 7.85 -26.52 7.23
C ARG A 263 8.39 -27.91 7.32
N GLN A 264 8.48 -28.60 6.18
CA GLN A 264 9.03 -29.97 6.11
C GLN A 264 8.34 -30.97 7.05
N GLU A 265 7.19 -30.62 7.64
CA GLU A 265 6.45 -31.49 8.52
C GLU A 265 5.71 -32.56 7.73
N THR A 266 5.48 -33.70 8.38
CA THR A 266 4.64 -34.78 7.87
C THR A 266 3.22 -34.27 7.64
N ILE A 267 2.61 -34.75 6.56
CA ILE A 267 1.21 -34.47 6.27
C ILE A 267 0.37 -35.17 7.35
N ASP A 268 -0.39 -34.41 8.13
CA ASP A 268 -1.34 -34.94 9.11
C ASP A 268 -2.79 -34.64 8.69
N SER A 269 -3.76 -34.90 9.58
CA SER A 269 -5.18 -34.65 9.31
C SER A 269 -5.54 -33.16 9.19
N THR A 270 -4.69 -32.25 9.66
CA THR A 270 -4.92 -30.80 9.68
C THR A 270 -4.40 -30.10 8.43
N THR A 271 -3.43 -30.69 7.72
CA THR A 271 -2.87 -30.15 6.47
C THR A 271 -3.91 -30.09 5.36
N ARG A 272 -4.26 -28.89 4.89
CA ARG A 272 -5.22 -28.69 3.79
C ARG A 272 -4.56 -28.28 2.49
N TYR A 273 -3.40 -27.65 2.57
CA TYR A 273 -2.65 -27.13 1.42
C TYR A 273 -1.20 -27.58 1.49
N LEU A 274 -0.63 -27.89 0.33
CA LEU A 274 0.73 -28.35 0.21
C LEU A 274 1.44 -27.60 -0.92
N VAL A 275 2.62 -27.09 -0.64
CA VAL A 275 3.54 -26.52 -1.63
C VAL A 275 4.72 -27.48 -1.79
N GLN A 276 4.91 -27.98 -3.01
CA GLN A 276 6.05 -28.83 -3.36
C GLN A 276 6.50 -28.56 -4.80
N ARG A 277 7.64 -29.14 -5.18
CA ARG A 277 8.10 -29.13 -6.58
C ARG A 277 7.17 -29.96 -7.44
N LEU A 278 6.95 -29.54 -8.69
CA LEU A 278 6.12 -30.24 -9.66
C LEU A 278 6.63 -31.66 -9.96
N ALA A 279 7.95 -31.86 -9.86
CA ALA A 279 8.59 -33.16 -10.03
C ALA A 279 8.34 -34.14 -8.86
N SER A 280 7.84 -33.67 -7.71
CA SER A 280 7.56 -34.54 -6.57
C SER A 280 6.20 -35.24 -6.74
N PRO A 281 6.08 -36.53 -6.36
CA PRO A 281 4.82 -37.26 -6.49
C PRO A 281 3.72 -36.60 -5.67
N VAL A 282 2.51 -36.59 -6.22
CA VAL A 282 1.31 -36.08 -5.56
C VAL A 282 0.93 -37.03 -4.41
N PRO A 283 0.86 -36.56 -3.15
CA PRO A 283 0.45 -37.41 -2.04
C PRO A 283 -1.01 -37.88 -2.18
N PRO A 284 -1.35 -39.08 -1.68
CA PRO A 284 -2.73 -39.58 -1.69
C PRO A 284 -3.70 -38.58 -1.04
N GLY A 285 -4.87 -38.40 -1.66
CA GLY A 285 -5.90 -37.49 -1.17
C GLY A 285 -5.62 -36.01 -1.44
N PHE A 286 -4.62 -35.67 -2.25
CA PHE A 286 -4.38 -34.31 -2.74
C PHE A 286 -4.54 -34.22 -4.26
N ALA A 287 -4.98 -33.07 -4.75
CA ALA A 287 -5.07 -32.74 -6.17
C ALA A 287 -4.30 -31.44 -6.45
N VAL A 288 -3.69 -31.36 -7.64
CA VAL A 288 -3.02 -30.13 -8.08
C VAL A 288 -4.08 -29.06 -8.36
N SER A 289 -3.94 -27.91 -7.71
CA SER A 289 -4.86 -26.77 -7.85
C SER A 289 -4.26 -25.66 -8.70
N ALA A 290 -2.97 -25.38 -8.55
CA ALA A 290 -2.26 -24.38 -9.35
C ALA A 290 -0.79 -24.74 -9.54
N VAL A 291 -0.22 -24.30 -10.66
CA VAL A 291 1.18 -24.51 -11.00
C VAL A 291 1.85 -23.17 -11.26
N ARG A 292 3.04 -22.99 -10.67
CA ARG A 292 3.98 -21.92 -11.01
C ARG A 292 5.35 -22.56 -11.05
N GLU A 293 5.79 -22.95 -12.23
CA GLU A 293 7.01 -23.74 -12.41
C GLU A 293 8.20 -23.12 -11.66
N PRO A 294 9.00 -23.95 -10.95
CA PRO A 294 8.94 -25.42 -10.86
C PRO A 294 8.04 -25.97 -9.72
N PHE A 295 7.11 -25.16 -9.18
CA PHE A 295 6.34 -25.50 -7.98
C PHE A 295 4.85 -25.69 -8.28
N ALA A 296 4.19 -26.50 -7.45
CA ALA A 296 2.76 -26.75 -7.49
C ALA A 296 2.13 -26.51 -6.12
N LEU A 297 0.90 -26.00 -6.14
CA LEU A 297 -0.02 -25.94 -5.02
C LEU A 297 -0.97 -27.11 -5.11
N LEU A 298 -1.01 -27.93 -4.06
CA LEU A 298 -1.93 -29.04 -3.95
C LEU A 298 -2.94 -28.78 -2.85
N VAL A 299 -4.18 -29.22 -3.09
CA VAL A 299 -5.32 -29.06 -2.18
C VAL A 299 -5.83 -30.45 -1.81
N ARG A 300 -6.10 -30.68 -0.54
CA ARG A 300 -6.67 -31.95 -0.08
C ARG A 300 -8.09 -32.13 -0.64
N ALA A 301 -8.42 -33.34 -1.09
CA ALA A 301 -9.76 -33.72 -1.54
C ALA A 301 -10.82 -33.38 -0.48
N GLY A 302 -11.98 -32.88 -0.93
CA GLY A 302 -13.06 -32.42 -0.05
C GLY A 302 -12.85 -31.03 0.57
N VAL A 303 -11.69 -30.40 0.36
CA VAL A 303 -11.49 -28.97 0.67
C VAL A 303 -11.91 -28.18 -0.56
N GLY A 304 -13.02 -27.46 -0.49
CA GLY A 304 -13.36 -26.51 -1.54
C GLY A 304 -12.22 -25.51 -1.72
N THR A 305 -11.91 -25.11 -2.96
CA THR A 305 -10.99 -24.00 -3.25
C THR A 305 -11.54 -22.64 -2.78
N GLU A 306 -12.64 -22.64 -2.05
CA GLU A 306 -13.25 -21.49 -1.38
C GLU A 306 -12.52 -21.16 -0.09
N LEU A 307 -11.21 -20.94 -0.15
CA LEU A 307 -10.61 -20.07 0.85
C LEU A 307 -10.63 -18.65 0.32
N LEU A 308 -11.62 -17.94 0.87
CA LEU A 308 -11.66 -16.49 0.99
C LEU A 308 -12.17 -15.77 -0.27
N SER A 309 -13.50 -15.74 -0.41
CA SER A 309 -14.12 -14.42 -0.61
C SER A 309 -13.53 -13.47 0.44
N PRO A 310 -13.17 -12.22 0.11
CA PRO A 310 -12.66 -11.25 1.08
C PRO A 310 -13.68 -11.01 2.21
N ARG A 311 -13.78 -11.92 3.18
CA ARG A 311 -14.45 -11.63 4.43
C ARG A 311 -13.47 -10.76 5.18
N PHE A 312 -13.77 -9.47 5.15
CA PHE A 312 -12.97 -8.42 5.74
C PHE A 312 -12.56 -8.80 7.16
N PRO A 313 -11.33 -8.45 7.56
CA PRO A 313 -10.85 -8.80 8.87
C PRO A 313 -11.74 -8.16 9.96
N PRO A 314 -12.13 -8.91 11.01
CA PRO A 314 -13.01 -8.44 12.07
C PRO A 314 -12.42 -7.28 12.91
N GLY A 315 -11.15 -6.92 12.71
CA GLY A 315 -10.47 -5.86 13.45
C GLY A 315 -10.58 -4.46 12.81
N VAL A 316 -11.25 -4.30 11.67
CA VAL A 316 -11.42 -3.00 11.02
C VAL A 316 -12.83 -2.47 11.32
N ALA A 317 -12.92 -1.22 11.79
CA ALA A 317 -14.21 -0.57 12.01
C ALA A 317 -15.03 -0.57 10.71
N ALA A 318 -16.33 -0.88 10.83
CA ALA A 318 -17.22 -1.08 9.68
C ALA A 318 -17.23 0.10 8.70
N ILE A 319 -17.00 1.32 9.20
CA ILE A 319 -16.95 2.56 8.42
C ILE A 319 -15.77 2.62 7.42
N TYR A 320 -14.72 1.85 7.66
CA TYR A 320 -13.55 1.73 6.78
C TYR A 320 -13.61 0.50 5.87
N LEU A 321 -14.70 -0.27 5.91
CA LEU A 321 -14.92 -1.39 5.00
C LEU A 321 -15.35 -0.85 3.63
N VAL A 322 -14.36 -0.62 2.80
CA VAL A 322 -14.56 -0.31 1.38
C VAL A 322 -14.58 -1.64 0.60
N PRO A 323 -15.73 -2.02 0.01
CA PRO A 323 -15.79 -3.22 -0.81
C PRO A 323 -14.91 -3.05 -2.05
N HIS A 324 -13.94 -3.94 -2.24
CA HIS A 324 -13.12 -3.95 -3.45
C HIS A 324 -13.91 -4.33 -4.73
N ASP A 325 -15.19 -4.72 -4.59
CA ASP A 325 -16.03 -5.29 -5.64
C ASP A 325 -17.26 -4.44 -6.03
N ILE A 326 -17.22 -3.10 -5.94
CA ILE A 326 -18.27 -2.29 -6.56
C ILE A 326 -17.92 -2.01 -8.02
N ARG A 327 -18.23 -2.99 -8.88
CA ARG A 327 -18.55 -2.70 -10.29
C ARG A 327 -19.95 -2.08 -10.35
N LEU A 328 -20.13 -1.12 -11.24
CA LEU A 328 -21.43 -0.49 -11.53
C LEU A 328 -22.48 -1.56 -11.90
N PRO A 329 -23.68 -1.57 -11.31
CA PRO A 329 -24.84 -2.19 -11.93
C PRO A 329 -25.28 -1.30 -13.09
N GLY A 330 -25.06 -1.76 -14.33
CA GLY A 330 -25.48 -1.02 -15.54
C GLY A 330 -24.74 -1.33 -16.84
N SER A 331 -23.63 -2.07 -16.83
CA SER A 331 -22.90 -2.45 -18.06
C SER A 331 -23.00 -3.94 -18.34
N ALA A 332 -24.23 -4.46 -18.40
CA ALA A 332 -24.51 -5.76 -19.00
C ALA A 332 -24.94 -5.54 -20.46
N LYS A 333 -23.93 -5.33 -21.31
CA LYS A 333 -23.87 -5.71 -22.73
C LYS A 333 -22.55 -5.13 -23.26
N ASP A 334 -21.58 -6.01 -23.34
CA ASP A 334 -20.22 -5.80 -23.85
C ASP A 334 -19.30 -4.89 -23.00
N ALA A 335 -18.10 -5.42 -22.75
CA ALA A 335 -17.04 -4.89 -21.89
C ALA A 335 -16.87 -3.35 -21.91
N PRO A 336 -16.70 -2.67 -20.75
CA PRO A 336 -16.33 -1.26 -20.76
C PRO A 336 -14.82 -1.07 -20.62
N ARG A 337 -14.28 -0.55 -21.73
CA ARG A 337 -13.01 0.14 -21.95
C ARG A 337 -12.29 0.61 -20.68
N VAL A 338 -11.17 -0.05 -20.40
CA VAL A 338 -10.06 0.54 -19.64
C VAL A 338 -9.47 1.66 -20.50
N TRP A 339 -9.50 2.90 -20.00
CA TRP A 339 -8.71 3.97 -20.56
C TRP A 339 -7.24 3.73 -20.22
N TYR A 340 -6.55 2.98 -21.09
CA TYR A 340 -5.11 2.96 -21.08
C TYR A 340 -4.60 4.29 -21.64
N ILE A 341 -4.00 5.12 -20.81
CA ILE A 341 -3.09 6.15 -21.31
C ILE A 341 -1.82 5.40 -21.76
N ARG A 342 -1.81 4.93 -23.01
CA ARG A 342 -0.57 4.44 -23.64
C ARG A 342 0.34 5.65 -23.85
N PRO A 343 1.59 5.67 -23.34
CA PRO A 343 2.59 6.54 -23.93
C PRO A 343 2.84 6.04 -25.36
N ARG A 344 2.48 6.89 -26.34
CA ARG A 344 2.74 6.68 -27.76
C ARG A 344 4.24 6.92 -27.97
N ILE A 345 5.03 5.84 -28.03
CA ILE A 345 6.34 5.89 -28.68
C ILE A 345 6.09 5.34 -30.07
N GLU A 346 6.08 6.24 -31.05
CA GLU A 346 5.83 5.94 -32.46
C GLU A 346 6.99 5.17 -33.08
N GLN A 347 6.61 4.12 -33.84
CA GLN A 347 7.09 3.74 -35.17
C GLN A 347 8.60 3.82 -35.46
N TRP A 348 9.24 2.66 -35.68
CA TRP A 348 10.26 2.32 -36.71
C TRP A 348 10.54 0.82 -36.45
N LEU A 349 10.33 -0.20 -37.29
CA LEU A 349 10.29 -0.34 -38.74
C LEU A 349 9.37 -1.52 -39.12
N ASN A 350 8.57 -1.30 -40.16
CA ASN A 350 8.00 -2.35 -41.02
C ASN A 350 9.12 -3.17 -41.67
N VAL A 351 9.03 -4.50 -41.64
CA VAL A 351 9.23 -5.36 -42.83
C VAL A 351 8.39 -6.65 -42.64
N ARG A 352 7.31 -6.79 -43.42
CA ARG A 352 6.91 -8.08 -44.02
C ARG A 352 7.28 -7.97 -45.50
N PRO A 353 7.74 -9.05 -46.13
CA PRO A 353 6.85 -9.90 -46.96
C PRO A 353 7.22 -11.39 -46.81
N THR A 354 6.51 -12.44 -47.22
CA THR A 354 5.25 -12.78 -47.91
C THR A 354 5.07 -14.31 -47.73
N PRO A 355 3.87 -14.90 -47.91
CA PRO A 355 3.68 -16.35 -47.92
C PRO A 355 3.83 -16.94 -49.35
N GLY A 356 4.43 -18.13 -49.46
CA GLY A 356 4.38 -18.96 -50.69
C GLY A 356 5.72 -19.59 -51.07
N GLY A 357 5.77 -20.92 -51.01
CA GLY A 357 6.89 -21.79 -51.38
C GLY A 357 6.66 -23.18 -50.81
#